data_AF-A0A6S6SLL9-F1
#
_entry.id   AF-A0A6S6SLL9-F1
#
_cell.length_a   1.000
_cell.length_b   1.000
_cell.length_c   1.000
_cell.angle_alpha   90.00
_cell.angle_beta   90.00
_cell.angle_gamma   90.00
#
_symmetry.space_group_name_H-M   'P 1'
#
loop_
_entity.id
_entity.type
_entity.pdbx_description
1 polymer ?
#
loop_
_entity_poly.entity_id
_entity_poly.type
_entity_poly.pdbx_seq_one_letter_code
_entity_poly.pdbx_strand_id
1 'polypeptide(L)' 'GVNLANVNEFLSLKNVLCVGGSWIVPKEMLKAKNFEGISNLAKEALKAVEVS' A
#
# COMPACT_ATOMS: atom_id res chain seq x y z
N GLY A 1 -9.29 3.49 4.45
CA GLY A 1 -8.67 4.29 5.51
C GLY A 1 -7.40 4.89 4.98
N VAL A 2 -6.36 4.07 4.85
CA VAL A 2 -5.12 4.42 4.14
C VAL A 2 -5.21 3.99 2.66
N ASN A 3 -4.65 4.80 1.75
CA ASN A 3 -4.52 4.56 0.31
C ASN A 3 -3.30 5.33 -0.24
N LEU A 4 -3.03 5.23 -1.54
CA LEU A 4 -1.88 5.89 -2.18
C LEU A 4 -1.88 7.42 -2.04
N ALA A 5 -3.04 8.06 -1.87
CA ALA A 5 -3.13 9.51 -1.76
C ALA A 5 -2.75 10.03 -0.38
N ASN A 6 -2.94 9.24 0.69
CA ASN A 6 -2.67 9.68 2.07
C ASN A 6 -1.55 8.90 2.77
N VAL A 7 -0.90 7.96 2.09
CA VAL A 7 0.15 7.10 2.67
C VAL A 7 1.29 7.92 3.29
N ASN A 8 1.73 8.99 2.62
CA ASN A 8 2.81 9.86 3.10
C ASN A 8 2.37 10.77 4.26
N GLU A 9 1.09 11.14 4.34
CA GLU A 9 0.58 11.92 5.47
C GLU A 9 0.81 11.17 6.78
N PHE A 10 0.52 9.86 6.80
CA PHE A 10 0.76 9.01 7.95
C PHE A 10 2.26 8.78 8.20
N LEU A 11 3.03 8.45 7.16
CA LEU A 11 4.46 8.17 7.30
C LEU A 11 5.30 9.40 7.68
N SER A 12 4.81 10.61 7.42
CA SER A 12 5.46 11.86 7.84
C SER A 12 5.45 12.07 9.36
N LEU A 13 4.57 11.37 10.09
CA LEU A 13 4.47 11.48 11.53
C LEU A 13 5.63 10.74 12.20
N LYS A 14 6.41 11.44 13.03
CA LYS A 14 7.61 10.90 13.71
C LYS A 14 7.36 9.64 14.56
N ASN A 15 6.12 9.40 14.96
CA ASN A 15 5.71 8.27 15.77
C ASN A 15 5.02 7.14 14.97
N VAL A 16 5.04 7.22 13.63
CA VAL A 16 4.45 6.21 12.74
C VAL A 16 5.57 5.50 11.99
N LEU A 17 5.80 4.23 12.33
CA LEU A 17 6.85 3.42 11.70
C LEU A 17 6.39 2.76 10.39
N CYS A 18 5.10 2.41 10.29
CA CYS A 18 4.56 1.74 9.12
C CYS A 18 3.06 1.99 8.97
N VAL A 19 2.56 1.73 7.76
CA VAL A 19 1.15 1.84 7.39
C VAL A 19 0.71 0.55 6.72
N GLY A 20 -0.52 0.14 7.01
CA GLY A 20 -1.16 -1.02 6.40
C GLY A 20 -2.50 -0.64 5.80
N GLY A 21 -2.88 -1.30 4.70
CA GLY A 21 -4.22 -1.16 4.18
C GLY A 21 -4.57 -2.22 3.14
N SER A 22 -5.87 -2.46 3.03
CA SER A 22 -6.42 -3.50 2.15
C SER A 22 -6.27 -3.20 0.66
N TRP A 23 -5.76 -2.03 0.28
CA TRP A 23 -5.59 -1.66 -1.13
C TRP A 23 -4.51 -2.48 -1.84
N ILE A 24 -3.52 -3.00 -1.11
CA ILE A 24 -2.45 -3.83 -1.68
C ILE A 24 -2.95 -5.24 -2.02
N VAL A 25 -3.89 -5.77 -1.23
CA VAL A 25 -4.45 -7.12 -1.40
C VAL A 25 -5.98 -7.07 -1.49
N PRO A 26 -6.55 -6.65 -2.64
CA PRO A 26 -7.99 -6.70 -2.86
C PRO A 26 -8.52 -8.13 -2.73
N LYS A 27 -9.71 -8.30 -2.12
CA LYS A 27 -10.31 -9.63 -1.87
C LYS A 27 -10.58 -10.38 -3.18
N GLU A 28 -10.94 -9.66 -4.22
CA GLU A 28 -11.25 -10.15 -5.55
C GLU A 28 -10.00 -10.74 -6.20
N MET A 29 -8.87 -10.03 -6.14
CA MET A 29 -7.59 -10.51 -6.65
C MET A 29 -7.10 -11.73 -5.88
N LEU A 30 -7.28 -11.75 -4.56
CA LEU A 30 -6.93 -12.90 -3.74
C LEU A 30 -7.79 -14.13 -4.09
N LYS A 31 -9.12 -13.96 -4.24
CA LYS A 31 -10.03 -15.03 -4.67
C LYS A 31 -9.70 -15.55 -6.07
N ALA A 32 -9.31 -14.66 -6.98
CA ALA A 32 -8.88 -14.99 -8.33
C ALA A 32 -7.45 -15.53 -8.40
N LYS A 33 -6.71 -15.63 -7.27
CA LYS A 33 -5.29 -15.99 -7.20
C LYS A 33 -4.40 -15.13 -8.11
N ASN A 34 -4.78 -13.87 -8.32
CA ASN A 34 -4.04 -12.91 -9.14
C ASN A 34 -2.85 -12.31 -8.35
N PHE A 35 -1.84 -13.14 -8.09
CA PHE A 35 -0.64 -12.72 -7.34
C PHE A 35 0.24 -11.74 -8.10
N GLU A 36 0.19 -11.76 -9.42
CA GLU A 36 0.89 -10.79 -10.27
C GLU A 36 0.30 -9.39 -10.08
N GLY A 37 -1.03 -9.26 -10.11
CA GLY A 37 -1.73 -8.01 -9.83
C GLY A 37 -1.41 -7.47 -8.42
N ILE A 38 -1.46 -8.34 -7.41
CA ILE A 38 -1.07 -7.99 -6.03
C ILE A 38 0.40 -7.52 -5.97
N SER A 39 1.31 -8.17 -6.70
CA SER A 39 2.72 -7.78 -6.74
C SER A 39 2.91 -6.41 -7.40
N ASN A 40 2.13 -6.08 -8.43
CA ASN A 40 2.16 -4.76 -9.06
C ASN A 40 1.63 -3.68 -8.12
N LEU A 41 0.53 -3.93 -7.42
CA LEU A 41 0.00 -3.02 -6.39
C LEU A 41 1.02 -2.77 -5.26
N ALA A 42 1.76 -3.80 -4.85
CA ALA A 42 2.83 -3.66 -3.86
C ALA A 42 3.97 -2.76 -4.38
N LYS A 43 4.37 -2.91 -5.66
CA LYS A 43 5.38 -2.05 -6.30
C LYS A 43 4.91 -0.61 -6.43
N GLU A 44 3.63 -0.40 -6.77
CA GLU A 44 3.03 0.94 -6.84
C GLU A 44 3.00 1.60 -5.46
N ALA A 45 2.61 0.85 -4.42
CA ALA A 45 2.65 1.34 -3.04
C ALA A 45 4.07 1.75 -2.62
N LEU A 46 5.08 0.93 -2.94
CA LEU A 46 6.47 1.26 -2.64
C LEU A 46 6.95 2.53 -3.36
N LYS A 47 6.55 2.72 -4.63
CA LYS A 47 6.89 3.92 -5.39
C LYS A 47 6.20 5.18 -4.88
N ALA A 48 5.02 5.04 -4.27
CA ALA A 48 4.26 6.15 -3.73
C ALA A 48 4.78 6.65 -2.38
N VAL A 49 5.58 5.85 -1.66
CA VAL A 49 6.20 6.25 -0.40
C VAL A 49 7.42 7.13 -0.67
N GLU A 50 7.40 8.35 -0.14
CA GLU A 50 8.58 9.21 -0.14
C GLU A 50 9.59 8.69 0.88
N VAL A 51 10.82 8.42 0.42
CA VAL A 51 11.92 8.01 1.28
C VAL A 51 12.58 9.29 1.79
N SER A 52 12.35 9.61 3.07
CA SER A 52 13.04 10.67 3.81
C SER A 52 14.48 10.31 4.14
#